data_AF-A0A2T0QSC7-F1
#
_entry.id   AF-A0A2T0QSC7-F1
#
_cell.length_a   1.000
_cell.length_b   1.000
_cell.length_c   1.000
_cell.angle_alpha   90.00
_cell.angle_beta   90.00
_cell.angle_gamma   90.00
#
_symmetry.space_group_name_H-M   'P 1'
#
loop_
_entity.id
_entity.type
_entity.pdbx_description
1 polymer ?
#
loop_
_entity_poly.entity_id
_entity_poly.type
_entity_poly.pdbx_seq_one_letter_code
_entity_poly.pdbx_strand_id
1 'polypeptide(L)'
;MPIFDVKCPSGHVTEVLLRSAEEPARACPACGESTHRLPSAGTLLGKASLPPSSAQAPTTWRGTHNGNPDVVNGWRRALSDRRKIEERYPELAPPKQTILAHEGQFHDAPLTVENLAQHAASLPTTAQSTGSTVTAPVSSKDPGTKPATV
;
A
#
# COMPACT_ATOMS: atom_id res chain seq x y z
N MET A 1 20.29 22.00 -26.43
CA MET A 1 20.76 23.13 -25.59
C MET A 1 20.12 22.99 -24.22
N PRO A 2 20.90 22.98 -23.13
CA PRO A 2 20.34 22.96 -21.77
C PRO A 2 19.49 24.20 -21.47
N ILE A 3 18.43 24.00 -20.71
CA ILE A 3 17.57 25.05 -20.14
C ILE A 3 17.99 25.25 -18.69
N PHE A 4 18.13 26.51 -18.28
CA PHE A 4 18.43 26.87 -16.90
C PHE A 4 17.42 27.89 -16.38
N ASP A 5 17.00 27.72 -15.13
CA ASP A 5 16.27 28.75 -14.40
C ASP A 5 17.25 29.81 -13.89
N VAL A 6 16.97 31.08 -14.15
CA VAL A 6 17.76 32.21 -13.64
C VAL A 6 16.87 33.21 -12.92
N LYS A 7 17.44 33.87 -11.91
CA LYS A 7 16.75 34.88 -11.08
C LYS A 7 17.55 36.18 -11.03
N CYS A 8 16.87 37.32 -11.17
CA CYS A 8 17.48 38.63 -10.95
C CYS A 8 17.32 39.12 -9.49
N PRO A 9 18.10 40.11 -9.04
CA PRO A 9 17.93 40.75 -7.73
C PRO A 9 16.52 41.30 -7.49
N SER A 10 15.85 41.82 -8.52
CA SER A 10 14.46 42.29 -8.44
C SER A 10 13.42 41.16 -8.29
N GLY A 11 13.84 39.88 -8.37
CA GLY A 11 13.00 38.73 -8.05
C GLY A 11 12.36 38.01 -9.25
N HIS A 12 12.53 38.51 -10.47
CA HIS A 12 12.01 37.84 -11.67
C HIS A 12 12.74 36.53 -11.94
N VAL A 13 11.96 35.48 -12.23
CA VAL A 13 12.46 34.15 -12.62
C VAL A 13 12.16 33.95 -14.10
N THR A 14 13.14 33.47 -14.85
CA THR A 14 13.01 33.19 -16.28
C THR A 14 13.83 31.98 -16.68
N GLU A 15 13.38 31.27 -17.70
CA GLU A 15 14.08 30.15 -18.31
C GLU A 15 14.97 30.65 -19.45
N VAL A 16 16.25 30.27 -19.44
CA VAL A 16 17.21 30.63 -20.49
C VAL A 16 17.84 29.40 -21.12
N LEU A 17 17.94 29.44 -22.44
CA LEU A 17 18.68 28.47 -23.24
C LEU A 17 20.16 28.89 -23.30
N LEU A 18 21.03 28.11 -22.67
CA LEU A 18 22.49 28.30 -22.74
C LEU A 18 23.12 27.14 -23.51
N ARG A 19 24.33 27.32 -24.04
CA ARG A 19 25.07 26.27 -24.74
C ARG A 19 25.72 25.30 -23.76
N SER A 20 26.18 25.80 -22.62
CA SER A 20 26.81 25.02 -21.57
C SER A 20 26.57 25.63 -20.18
N ALA A 21 26.90 24.88 -19.14
CA ALA A 21 26.88 25.36 -17.76
C ALA A 21 28.05 26.32 -17.43
N GLU A 22 28.93 26.64 -18.36
CA GLU A 22 30.02 27.60 -18.12
C GLU A 22 29.70 28.98 -18.72
N GLU A 23 28.70 29.05 -19.59
CA GLU A 23 28.28 30.30 -20.24
C GLU A 23 27.64 31.27 -19.23
N PRO A 24 28.04 32.55 -19.18
CA PRO A 24 27.47 33.51 -18.23
C PRO A 24 25.94 33.63 -18.40
N ALA A 25 25.24 33.78 -17.28
CA ALA A 25 23.79 33.92 -17.29
C ALA A 25 23.39 35.23 -18.00
N ARG A 26 22.37 35.17 -18.86
CA ARG A 26 21.88 36.33 -19.61
C ARG A 26 21.26 37.36 -18.66
N ALA A 27 21.30 38.64 -19.05
CA ALA A 27 20.59 39.70 -18.35
C ALA A 27 19.08 39.43 -18.32
N CYS A 28 18.42 39.91 -17.27
CA CYS A 28 16.98 39.74 -17.10
C CYS A 28 16.21 40.47 -18.22
N PRO A 29 15.29 39.82 -18.94
CA PRO A 29 14.50 40.48 -19.99
C PRO A 29 13.52 41.53 -19.45
N ALA A 30 13.17 41.49 -18.16
CA ALA A 30 12.23 42.41 -17.53
C ALA A 30 12.89 43.70 -17.01
N CYS A 31 14.05 43.59 -16.35
CA CYS A 31 14.72 44.73 -15.72
C CYS A 31 16.14 45.02 -16.20
N GLY A 32 16.72 44.16 -17.05
CA GLY A 32 18.08 44.31 -17.57
C GLY A 32 19.20 43.98 -16.58
N GLU A 33 18.89 43.65 -15.33
CA GLU A 33 19.89 43.30 -14.31
C GLU A 33 20.56 41.95 -14.57
N SER A 34 21.76 41.75 -14.00
CA SER A 34 22.45 40.46 -14.02
C SER A 34 21.61 39.39 -13.31
N THR A 35 21.53 38.20 -13.88
CA THR A 35 20.84 37.07 -13.27
C THR A 35 21.85 36.08 -12.67
N HIS A 36 21.42 35.33 -11.66
CA HIS A 36 22.15 34.18 -11.15
C HIS A 36 21.33 32.92 -11.42
N ARG A 37 22.01 31.80 -11.62
CA ARG A 37 21.33 30.52 -11.85
C ARG A 37 20.70 30.02 -10.56
N LEU A 38 19.49 29.52 -10.68
CA LEU A 38 18.86 28.74 -9.63
C LEU A 38 19.31 27.29 -9.77
N PRO A 39 19.62 26.60 -8.66
CA PRO A 39 19.68 25.14 -8.71
C PRO A 39 18.30 24.68 -9.17
N SER A 40 18.24 23.92 -10.26
CA SER A 40 17.00 23.32 -10.74
C SER A 40 16.35 22.62 -9.55
N ALA A 41 15.15 23.06 -9.14
CA ALA A 41 14.41 22.38 -8.10
C ALA A 41 14.29 20.94 -8.54
N GLY A 42 14.94 20.02 -7.83
CA GLY A 42 15.04 18.62 -8.25
C GLY A 42 13.64 18.12 -8.57
N THR A 43 13.36 17.93 -9.84
CA THR A 43 12.09 17.43 -10.37
C THR A 43 12.01 15.94 -10.07
N LEU A 44 11.90 15.60 -8.78
CA LEU A 44 11.12 14.46 -8.34
C LEU A 44 9.61 14.77 -8.42
N LEU A 45 9.23 15.93 -8.96
CA LEU A 45 7.88 16.19 -9.45
C LEU A 45 7.68 15.43 -10.77
N GLY A 46 7.18 14.20 -10.68
CA GLY A 46 6.83 13.42 -11.87
C GLY A 46 6.67 11.92 -11.64
N LYS A 47 7.15 11.40 -10.50
CA LYS A 47 6.86 10.02 -10.08
C LYS A 47 6.11 10.04 -8.77
N ALA A 48 4.79 10.17 -8.86
CA ALA A 48 3.92 9.85 -7.75
C ALA A 48 3.99 8.33 -7.52
N SER A 49 4.91 7.90 -6.65
CA SER A 49 4.95 6.50 -6.20
C SER A 49 4.05 6.37 -4.99
N LEU A 50 3.16 5.39 -5.03
CA LEU A 50 2.42 5.00 -3.84
C LEU A 50 3.39 4.37 -2.82
N PRO A 51 3.24 4.67 -1.52
CA PRO A 51 3.92 3.91 -0.49
C PRO A 51 3.45 2.44 -0.53
N PRO A 52 4.27 1.52 -0.01
CA PRO A 52 3.97 0.09 -0.08
C PRO A 52 2.65 -0.24 0.60
N SER A 53 1.91 -1.20 0.03
CA SER A 53 0.64 -1.65 0.59
C SER A 53 0.85 -2.66 1.73
N SER A 54 -0.20 -2.93 2.49
CA SER A 54 -0.18 -3.96 3.54
C SER A 54 0.16 -5.36 3.00
N ALA A 55 -0.18 -5.66 1.74
CA ALA A 55 0.16 -6.92 1.10
C ALA A 55 1.67 -7.11 0.88
N GLN A 56 2.43 -6.02 0.83
CA GLN A 56 3.90 -6.05 0.70
C GLN A 56 4.60 -6.08 2.06
N ALA A 57 3.87 -5.86 3.16
CA ALA A 57 4.45 -5.86 4.48
C ALA A 57 4.93 -7.27 4.86
N PRO A 58 6.09 -7.39 5.54
CA PRO A 58 6.60 -8.69 5.97
C PRO A 58 5.66 -9.31 7.00
N THR A 59 5.24 -10.55 6.73
CA THR A 59 4.39 -11.35 7.63
C THR A 59 5.19 -12.27 8.55
N THR A 60 6.51 -12.36 8.36
CA THR A 60 7.39 -13.25 9.12
C THR A 60 8.39 -12.49 9.98
N TRP A 61 8.82 -13.10 11.08
CA TRP A 61 9.84 -12.56 11.98
C TRP A 61 11.18 -12.30 11.28
N ARG A 62 11.58 -13.17 10.35
CA ARG A 62 12.78 -12.95 9.53
C ARG A 62 12.59 -11.79 8.56
N GLY A 63 11.40 -11.62 7.99
CA GLY A 63 11.07 -10.49 7.10
C GLY A 63 11.17 -9.13 7.79
N THR A 64 10.94 -9.07 9.10
CA THR A 64 11.17 -7.85 9.91
C THR A 64 12.60 -7.72 10.43
N HIS A 65 13.54 -8.51 9.90
CA HIS A 65 14.94 -8.55 10.35
C HIS A 65 15.08 -8.85 11.85
N ASN A 66 14.37 -9.89 12.30
CA ASN A 66 14.28 -10.27 13.71
C ASN A 66 13.75 -9.14 14.60
N GLY A 67 12.72 -8.44 14.12
CA GLY A 67 12.10 -7.34 14.85
C GLY A 67 12.97 -6.10 14.99
N ASN A 68 13.84 -5.82 14.01
CA ASN A 68 14.62 -4.59 13.99
C ASN A 68 13.68 -3.37 14.11
N PRO A 69 13.85 -2.51 15.13
CA PRO A 69 12.93 -1.41 15.41
C PRO A 69 12.85 -0.41 14.25
N ASP A 70 13.95 -0.17 13.53
CA ASP A 70 13.98 0.79 12.42
C ASP A 70 13.15 0.28 11.23
N VAL A 71 13.28 -1.02 10.93
CA VAL A 71 12.48 -1.68 9.88
C VAL A 71 11.00 -1.64 10.23
N VAL A 72 10.65 -2.01 11.47
CA VAL A 72 9.25 -2.00 11.95
C VAL A 72 8.67 -0.59 11.96
N ASN A 73 9.43 0.40 12.43
CA ASN A 73 8.99 1.80 12.43
C ASN A 73 8.85 2.35 11.01
N GLY A 74 9.74 1.96 10.08
CA GLY A 74 9.63 2.29 8.66
C GLY A 74 8.34 1.78 8.05
N TRP A 75 8.01 0.50 8.27
CA TRP A 75 6.74 -0.09 7.83
C TRP A 75 5.52 0.59 8.47
N ARG A 76 5.58 0.89 9.77
CA ARG A 76 4.49 1.62 10.45
C ARG A 76 4.20 2.95 9.77
N ARG A 77 5.24 3.73 9.44
CA ARG A 77 5.10 5.03 8.77
C ARG A 77 4.54 4.85 7.36
N ALA A 78 5.13 3.95 6.58
CA ALA A 78 4.72 3.69 5.19
C ALA A 78 3.23 3.28 5.09
N LEU A 79 2.77 2.38 5.97
CA LEU A 79 1.37 1.95 6.01
C LEU A 79 0.44 3.08 6.49
N SER A 80 0.90 3.93 7.41
CA SER A 80 0.13 5.09 7.87
C SER A 80 -0.06 6.11 6.74
N ASP A 81 0.98 6.34 5.94
CA ASP A 81 0.92 7.25 4.81
C ASP A 81 0.09 6.66 3.66
N ARG A 82 0.19 5.35 3.41
CA ARG A 82 -0.69 4.65 2.46
C ARG A 82 -2.16 4.78 2.86
N ARG A 83 -2.47 4.61 4.14
CA ARG A 83 -3.83 4.77 4.67
C ARG A 83 -4.38 6.18 4.43
N LYS A 84 -3.60 7.24 4.69
CA LYS A 84 -4.01 8.62 4.42
C LYS A 84 -4.32 8.86 2.94
N ILE A 85 -3.53 8.26 2.05
CA ILE A 85 -3.75 8.36 0.60
C ILE A 85 -5.03 7.63 0.20
N GLU A 86 -5.26 6.41 0.69
CA GLU A 86 -6.47 5.63 0.41
C GLU A 86 -7.74 6.27 1.01
N GLU A 87 -7.64 6.93 2.16
CA GLU A 87 -8.75 7.70 2.73
C GLU A 87 -9.11 8.92 1.87
N ARG A 88 -8.10 9.56 1.26
CA ARG A 88 -8.29 10.71 0.37
C ARG A 88 -8.74 10.32 -1.04
N TYR A 89 -8.28 9.17 -1.51
CA TYR A 89 -8.48 8.63 -2.85
C TYR A 89 -9.00 7.19 -2.74
N PRO A 90 -10.30 7.00 -2.47
CA PRO A 90 -10.88 5.67 -2.25
C PRO A 90 -10.76 4.76 -3.47
N GLU A 91 -10.63 5.32 -4.67
CA GLU A 91 -10.37 4.57 -5.91
C GLU A 91 -9.01 3.86 -5.93
N LEU A 92 -8.06 4.29 -5.09
CA LEU A 92 -6.74 3.68 -4.95
C LEU A 92 -6.69 2.61 -3.86
N ALA A 93 -7.77 2.44 -3.10
CA ALA A 93 -7.86 1.45 -2.04
C ALA A 93 -8.07 0.06 -2.63
N PRO A 94 -7.34 -0.96 -2.17
CA PRO A 94 -7.64 -2.33 -2.56
C PRO A 94 -9.04 -2.74 -2.07
N PRO A 95 -9.75 -3.62 -2.80
CA PRO A 95 -11.02 -4.15 -2.34
C PRO A 95 -10.83 -4.89 -1.00
N LYS A 96 -11.62 -4.54 0.01
CA LYS A 96 -11.52 -5.09 1.38
C LYS A 96 -12.39 -6.32 1.61
N GLN A 97 -12.96 -6.88 0.56
CA GLN A 97 -13.93 -7.95 0.68
C GLN A 97 -13.25 -9.29 0.94
N THR A 98 -13.61 -9.91 2.07
CA THR A 98 -13.20 -11.28 2.36
C THR A 98 -14.04 -12.24 1.51
N ILE A 99 -13.36 -13.02 0.67
CA ILE A 99 -13.96 -14.04 -0.19
C ILE A 99 -14.03 -15.35 0.60
N LEU A 100 -15.24 -15.92 0.72
CA LEU A 100 -15.51 -17.18 1.40
C LEU A 100 -15.46 -18.37 0.43
N ALA A 101 -15.99 -18.21 -0.76
CA ALA A 101 -15.96 -19.21 -1.82
C ALA A 101 -15.87 -18.55 -3.19
N HIS A 102 -15.08 -19.13 -4.09
CA HIS A 102 -14.88 -18.65 -5.46
C HIS A 102 -14.86 -19.79 -6.49
N GLU A 103 -15.18 -21.00 -6.06
CA GLU A 103 -15.17 -22.20 -6.89
C GLU A 103 -16.60 -22.77 -7.03
N GLY A 104 -16.79 -23.64 -8.03
CA GLY A 104 -18.08 -24.28 -8.30
C GLY A 104 -19.17 -23.28 -8.68
N GLN A 105 -20.29 -23.28 -7.97
CA GLN A 105 -21.42 -22.37 -8.23
C GLN A 105 -21.09 -20.87 -8.05
N PHE A 106 -19.96 -20.56 -7.39
CA PHE A 106 -19.49 -19.19 -7.13
C PHE A 106 -18.32 -18.79 -8.02
N HIS A 107 -18.07 -19.53 -9.12
CA HIS A 107 -16.99 -19.23 -10.06
C HIS A 107 -17.17 -17.86 -10.72
N ASP A 108 -18.38 -17.54 -11.19
CA ASP A 108 -18.64 -16.29 -11.92
C ASP A 108 -18.88 -15.10 -10.98
N ALA A 109 -19.31 -15.36 -9.75
CA ALA A 109 -19.55 -14.36 -8.72
C ALA A 109 -19.07 -14.90 -7.35
N PRO A 110 -17.90 -14.48 -6.86
CA PRO A 110 -17.36 -14.99 -5.60
C PRO A 110 -18.28 -14.63 -4.43
N LEU A 111 -18.52 -15.61 -3.57
CA LEU A 111 -19.27 -15.42 -2.34
C LEU A 111 -18.40 -14.66 -1.35
N THR A 112 -18.80 -13.43 -1.03
CA THR A 112 -18.16 -12.61 0.01
C THR A 112 -18.90 -12.75 1.34
N VAL A 113 -18.22 -12.41 2.44
CA VAL A 113 -18.85 -12.33 3.78
C VAL A 113 -20.07 -11.41 3.77
N GLU A 114 -19.97 -10.28 3.07
CA GLU A 114 -21.04 -9.28 2.94
C GLU A 114 -22.26 -9.86 2.23
N ASN A 115 -22.07 -10.51 1.09
CA ASN A 115 -23.16 -11.14 0.34
C ASN A 115 -23.82 -12.26 1.15
N LEU A 116 -23.04 -13.08 1.86
CA LEU A 116 -23.58 -14.10 2.75
C LEU A 116 -24.42 -13.50 3.88
N ALA A 117 -23.97 -12.42 4.51
CA ALA A 117 -24.71 -11.72 5.55
C ALA A 117 -26.03 -11.12 5.04
N GLN A 118 -26.01 -10.54 3.83
CA GLN A 118 -27.21 -10.03 3.17
C GLN A 118 -28.22 -11.15 2.84
N HIS A 119 -27.73 -12.30 2.37
CA HIS A 119 -28.56 -13.48 2.14
C HIS A 119 -29.15 -14.02 3.45
N ALA A 120 -28.35 -14.11 4.52
CA ALA A 120 -28.85 -14.55 5.82
C ALA A 120 -29.93 -13.61 6.39
N ALA A 121 -29.77 -12.30 6.19
CA ALA A 121 -30.74 -11.29 6.64
C ALA A 121 -32.04 -11.27 5.82
N SER A 122 -32.02 -11.78 4.58
CA SER A 122 -33.19 -11.84 3.70
C SER A 122 -33.96 -13.17 3.80
N LEU A 123 -33.42 -14.17 4.51
CA LEU A 123 -34.16 -15.39 4.79
C LEU A 123 -35.27 -15.08 5.81
N PRO A 124 -36.54 -15.46 5.53
CA PRO A 124 -37.59 -15.35 6.53
C PRO A 124 -37.20 -16.23 7.72
N THR A 125 -37.26 -15.67 8.93
CA THR A 125 -37.11 -16.40 10.20
C THR A 125 -38.21 -17.45 10.31
N THR A 126 -38.04 -18.58 9.62
CA THR A 126 -38.79 -19.79 9.91
C THR A 126 -37.93 -20.53 10.91
N ALA A 127 -38.18 -20.29 12.19
CA ALA A 127 -37.59 -21.05 13.27
C ALA A 127 -38.02 -22.52 13.13
N GLN A 128 -37.21 -23.32 12.46
CA GLN A 128 -37.16 -24.76 12.64
C GLN A 128 -35.74 -25.14 12.98
N SER A 129 -35.44 -25.09 14.27
CA SER A 129 -34.34 -25.84 14.86
C SER A 129 -34.63 -27.32 14.71
N THR A 130 -34.22 -27.93 13.59
CA THR A 130 -33.96 -29.37 13.60
C THR A 130 -32.56 -29.55 14.15
N GLY A 131 -32.50 -29.73 15.47
CA GLY A 131 -31.28 -30.14 16.15
C GLY A 131 -30.83 -31.48 15.59
N SER A 132 -29.90 -31.46 14.63
CA SER A 132 -29.08 -32.60 14.29
C SER A 132 -27.82 -32.54 15.14
N THR A 133 -27.90 -33.13 16.32
CA THR A 133 -26.73 -33.49 17.12
C THR A 133 -25.93 -34.52 16.32
N VAL A 134 -24.91 -34.07 15.60
CA VAL A 134 -23.89 -34.97 15.05
C VAL A 134 -23.00 -35.37 16.22
N THR A 135 -23.29 -36.52 16.80
CA THR A 135 -22.40 -37.18 17.77
C THR A 135 -21.13 -37.59 17.04
N ALA A 136 -20.01 -36.92 17.33
CA ALA A 136 -18.70 -37.33 16.85
C ALA A 136 -18.30 -38.67 17.51
N PRO A 137 -17.75 -39.64 16.75
CA PRO A 137 -17.22 -40.86 17.35
C PRO A 137 -15.94 -40.55 18.15
N VAL A 138 -15.96 -40.90 19.43
CA VAL A 138 -14.80 -40.85 20.32
C VAL A 138 -13.77 -41.86 19.84
N SER A 139 -12.65 -41.39 19.29
CA SER A 139 -11.45 -42.20 19.07
C SER A 139 -10.76 -42.46 20.41
N SER A 140 -10.92 -43.67 20.93
CA SER A 140 -10.12 -44.22 22.02
C SER A 140 -8.65 -44.30 21.57
N LYS A 141 -7.79 -43.54 22.25
CA LYS A 141 -6.35 -43.61 22.09
C LYS A 141 -5.80 -44.56 23.16
N ASP A 142 -5.43 -45.77 22.76
CA ASP A 142 -4.62 -46.68 23.57
C ASP A 142 -3.28 -46.02 23.94
N PRO A 143 -2.90 -45.95 25.23
CA PRO A 143 -1.54 -45.58 25.61
C PRO A 143 -0.63 -46.82 25.50
N GLY A 144 0.13 -46.85 24.40
CA GLY A 144 1.17 -47.85 24.15
C GLY A 144 2.16 -48.00 25.30
N THR A 145 2.29 -49.24 25.76
CA THR A 145 3.30 -49.77 26.66
C THR A 145 4.72 -49.54 26.10
N LYS A 146 5.61 -48.97 26.93
CA LYS A 146 7.05 -48.82 26.64
C LYS A 146 7.73 -50.20 26.59
N PRO A 147 8.63 -50.49 25.64
CA PRO A 147 9.58 -51.58 25.80
C PRO A 147 10.77 -51.15 26.66
N ALA A 148 11.19 -52.08 27.52
CA ALA A 148 12.36 -51.99 28.37
C ALA A 148 13.66 -52.11 27.57
N THR A 149 14.69 -51.39 28.00
CA THR A 149 16.07 -51.56 27.55
C THR A 149 16.88 -52.17 28.70
N VAL A 150 17.49 -53.32 28.46
CA VAL A 150 18.70 -53.80 29.14
C VAL A 150 19.76 -53.94 28.06
#